data_AF-A0A2V7Y724-F1
#
_entry.id   AF-A0A2V7Y724-F1
#
_cell.length_a   1.000
_cell.length_b   1.000
_cell.length_c   1.000
_cell.angle_alpha   90.00
_cell.angle_beta   90.00
_cell.angle_gamma   90.00
#
_symmetry.space_group_name_H-M   'P 1'
#
loop_
_entity.id
_entity.type
_entity.pdbx_description
1 polymer ?
#
loop_
_entity_poly.entity_id
_entity_poly.type
_entity_poly.pdbx_seq_one_letter_code
_entity_poly.pdbx_strand_id
1 'polypeptide(L)'
;YDDDGWPDLFVANDTQPNKLFRNAGNGTFKDGGMAAGVAFSESGVARAGMGTDAADFDGSGRPSIVVGNFSNEMMALYHNEGTGLFIDDAPTSALGQATLLSLSFACFFFDYDLDGRPDIFAANGHVADDIQAVQARVRYAQPPHLFRNLGNKRFEPVDDKLGPAFRVPMVGRGAAYADYDGDGDLDVVIAANNSPARLLRNDGGNRNHFLRVRTVGVASNRDGIGAKVTVTAADGTRRWSTVKSGSSYCSQSELPVTFGFGSTTGRLKVEVRWPSGRVDTVDAQTDERIAVREGQGRVAEPASGTRSR
;
A
#
# COMPACT_ATOMS: atom_id res chain seq x y z
N TYR A 1 -10.09 10.70 2.04
CA TYR A 1 -8.97 11.25 1.25
C TYR A 1 -8.82 12.76 1.47
N ASP A 2 -9.84 13.43 2.00
CA ASP A 2 -9.89 14.86 2.32
C ASP A 2 -9.71 15.16 3.83
N ASP A 3 -9.39 14.15 4.64
CA ASP A 3 -9.11 14.24 6.09
C ASP A 3 -10.29 14.76 6.93
N ASP A 4 -11.53 14.54 6.47
CA ASP A 4 -12.76 14.92 7.18
C ASP A 4 -13.13 14.00 8.37
N GLY A 5 -12.30 12.98 8.61
CA GLY A 5 -12.47 11.99 9.67
C GLY A 5 -13.26 10.74 9.26
N TRP A 6 -13.77 10.68 8.03
CA TRP A 6 -14.51 9.52 7.51
C TRP A 6 -13.69 8.73 6.48
N PRO A 7 -13.78 7.38 6.49
CA PRO A 7 -13.18 6.58 5.43
C PRO A 7 -13.90 6.79 4.10
N ASP A 8 -13.14 7.15 3.08
CA ASP A 8 -13.57 7.19 1.69
C ASP A 8 -13.16 5.92 0.94
N LEU A 9 -13.79 5.67 -0.20
CA LEU A 9 -13.52 4.48 -1.00
C LEU A 9 -12.99 4.86 -2.39
N PHE A 10 -11.91 4.23 -2.81
CA PHE A 10 -11.46 4.25 -4.19
C PHE A 10 -11.69 2.87 -4.81
N VAL A 11 -12.18 2.84 -6.05
CA VAL A 11 -12.42 1.61 -6.80
C VAL A 11 -11.74 1.74 -8.16
N ALA A 12 -10.72 0.92 -8.36
CA ALA A 12 -10.15 0.69 -9.69
C ALA A 12 -11.13 -0.15 -10.52
N ASN A 13 -11.36 0.23 -11.77
CA ASN A 13 -12.28 -0.49 -12.65
C ASN A 13 -11.58 -0.94 -13.93
N ASP A 14 -11.95 -2.13 -14.39
CA ASP A 14 -11.48 -2.67 -15.67
C ASP A 14 -12.31 -2.09 -16.82
N THR A 15 -11.66 -1.39 -17.76
CA THR A 15 -12.25 -0.73 -18.95
C THR A 15 -13.32 0.33 -18.67
N GLN A 16 -13.53 0.69 -17.41
CA GLN A 16 -14.52 1.69 -16.98
C GLN A 16 -13.84 2.77 -16.12
N PRO A 17 -14.42 3.97 -15.99
CA PRO A 17 -13.79 5.02 -15.22
C PRO A 17 -13.65 4.62 -13.74
N ASN A 18 -12.49 4.86 -13.14
CA ASN A 18 -12.30 4.64 -11.70
C ASN A 18 -13.26 5.50 -10.89
N LYS A 19 -13.58 5.05 -9.68
CA LYS A 19 -14.50 5.75 -8.78
C LYS A 19 -13.78 6.21 -7.53
N LEU A 20 -14.08 7.43 -7.10
CA LEU A 20 -13.66 7.96 -5.81
C LEU A 20 -14.91 8.40 -5.07
N PHE A 21 -15.32 7.60 -4.11
CA PHE A 21 -16.53 7.76 -3.32
C PHE A 21 -16.18 8.49 -2.02
N ARG A 22 -16.60 9.75 -1.93
CA ARG A 22 -16.53 10.50 -0.68
C ARG A 22 -17.68 10.10 0.24
N ASN A 23 -17.36 9.73 1.48
CA ASN A 23 -18.32 9.41 2.51
C ASN A 23 -19.06 10.67 2.95
N ALA A 24 -20.39 10.62 3.01
CA ALA A 24 -21.21 11.76 3.43
C ALA A 24 -21.55 11.74 4.94
N GLY A 25 -21.01 10.78 5.71
CA GLY A 25 -21.21 10.67 7.16
C GLY A 25 -22.63 10.21 7.57
N ASN A 26 -23.49 9.91 6.61
CA ASN A 26 -24.88 9.51 6.82
C ASN A 26 -25.21 8.12 6.21
N GLY A 27 -24.17 7.30 5.98
CA GLY A 27 -24.30 5.99 5.33
C GLY A 27 -24.40 6.03 3.81
N THR A 28 -24.25 7.21 3.19
CA THR A 28 -24.20 7.37 1.73
C THR A 28 -22.83 7.82 1.26
N PHE A 29 -22.54 7.56 -0.02
CA PHE A 29 -21.33 7.96 -0.69
C PHE A 29 -21.64 8.76 -1.95
N LYS A 30 -20.80 9.75 -2.27
CA LYS A 30 -20.89 10.52 -3.50
C LYS A 30 -19.67 10.24 -4.38
N ASP A 31 -19.91 9.80 -5.61
CA ASP A 31 -18.85 9.67 -6.62
C ASP A 31 -18.33 11.06 -7.03
N GLY A 32 -17.03 11.25 -6.88
CA GLY A 32 -16.28 12.43 -7.30
C GLY A 32 -15.09 12.09 -8.20
N GLY A 33 -14.94 10.86 -8.67
CA GLY A 33 -13.72 10.39 -9.35
C GLY A 33 -13.33 11.21 -10.59
N MET A 34 -14.32 11.64 -11.37
CA MET A 34 -14.10 12.49 -12.55
C MET A 34 -13.64 13.90 -12.16
N ALA A 35 -14.30 14.51 -11.19
CA ALA A 35 -13.95 15.85 -10.71
C ALA A 35 -12.60 15.86 -10.01
N ALA A 36 -12.23 14.78 -9.35
CA ALA A 36 -10.95 14.61 -8.65
C ALA A 36 -9.78 14.26 -9.58
N GLY A 37 -10.03 13.97 -10.87
CA GLY A 37 -8.97 13.65 -11.84
C GLY A 37 -8.44 12.21 -11.80
N VAL A 38 -9.15 11.28 -11.15
CA VAL A 38 -8.70 9.88 -11.01
C VAL A 38 -9.46 8.89 -11.90
N ALA A 39 -10.53 9.34 -12.57
CA ALA A 39 -11.42 8.48 -13.34
C ALA A 39 -10.83 8.00 -14.68
N PHE A 40 -9.95 8.79 -15.29
CA PHE A 40 -9.41 8.56 -16.64
C PHE A 40 -7.89 8.75 -16.65
N SER A 41 -7.25 8.29 -17.73
CA SER A 41 -5.88 8.66 -18.08
C SER A 41 -5.75 10.15 -18.44
N GLU A 42 -4.53 10.61 -18.61
CA GLU A 42 -4.17 11.93 -19.15
C GLU A 42 -4.72 12.19 -20.56
N SER A 43 -5.02 11.13 -21.31
CA SER A 43 -5.66 11.18 -22.63
C SER A 43 -7.19 11.10 -22.60
N GLY A 44 -7.79 11.06 -21.40
CA GLY A 44 -9.25 10.99 -21.22
C GLY A 44 -9.83 9.59 -21.47
N VAL A 45 -9.01 8.54 -21.41
CA VAL A 45 -9.42 7.15 -21.68
C VAL A 45 -9.54 6.38 -20.37
N ALA A 46 -10.58 5.55 -20.24
CA ALA A 46 -10.70 4.65 -19.12
C ALA A 46 -9.64 3.55 -19.26
N ARG A 47 -8.81 3.39 -18.24
CA ARG A 47 -7.80 2.31 -18.17
C ARG A 47 -8.45 1.03 -17.63
N ALA A 48 -7.73 -0.07 -17.77
CA ALA A 48 -8.07 -1.37 -17.23
C ALA A 48 -7.43 -1.57 -15.85
N GLY A 49 -8.00 -0.88 -14.86
CA GLY A 49 -7.54 -0.90 -13.47
C GLY A 49 -7.91 -2.21 -12.76
N MET A 50 -6.92 -2.86 -12.14
CA MET A 50 -7.06 -4.17 -11.49
C MET A 50 -6.94 -4.07 -9.97
N GLY A 51 -5.75 -3.77 -9.46
CA GLY A 51 -5.46 -3.62 -8.03
C GLY A 51 -5.18 -2.16 -7.69
N THR A 52 -5.40 -1.81 -6.43
CA THR A 52 -5.15 -0.45 -5.95
C THR A 52 -4.76 -0.43 -4.48
N ASP A 53 -4.05 0.62 -4.08
CA ASP A 53 -3.78 0.91 -2.70
C ASP A 53 -3.57 2.41 -2.49
N ALA A 54 -3.61 2.87 -1.23
CA ALA A 54 -3.41 4.27 -0.87
C ALA A 54 -2.43 4.47 0.30
N ALA A 55 -1.53 5.44 0.17
CA ALA A 55 -0.58 5.84 1.21
C ALA A 55 -0.09 7.29 1.02
N ASP A 56 0.47 7.88 2.07
CA ASP A 56 1.20 9.15 2.00
C ASP A 56 2.65 8.91 1.57
N PHE A 57 2.87 8.68 0.26
CA PHE A 57 4.19 8.32 -0.25
C PHE A 57 5.16 9.51 -0.31
N ASP A 58 4.67 10.74 -0.33
CA ASP A 58 5.48 11.95 -0.47
C ASP A 58 5.63 12.74 0.84
N GLY A 59 5.00 12.28 1.93
CA GLY A 59 5.06 12.91 3.25
C GLY A 59 4.24 14.21 3.33
N SER A 60 3.29 14.41 2.42
CA SER A 60 2.45 15.61 2.36
C SER A 60 1.35 15.65 3.42
N GLY A 61 1.18 14.56 4.18
CA GLY A 61 0.09 14.39 5.14
C GLY A 61 -1.20 13.87 4.50
N ARG A 62 -1.18 13.51 3.21
CA ARG A 62 -2.38 13.15 2.44
C ARG A 62 -2.21 11.81 1.72
N PRO A 63 -3.24 10.95 1.69
CA PRO A 63 -3.16 9.71 0.95
C PRO A 63 -3.21 9.97 -0.56
N SER A 64 -2.25 9.39 -1.25
CA SER A 64 -2.18 9.24 -2.70
C SER A 64 -2.49 7.80 -3.09
N ILE A 65 -2.79 7.54 -4.37
CA ILE A 65 -3.32 6.26 -4.83
C ILE A 65 -2.42 5.67 -5.91
N VAL A 66 -2.15 4.36 -5.82
CA VAL A 66 -1.53 3.59 -6.90
C VAL A 66 -2.58 2.67 -7.53
N VAL A 67 -2.52 2.48 -8.85
CA VAL A 67 -3.39 1.56 -9.59
C VAL A 67 -2.56 0.70 -10.54
N GLY A 68 -2.74 -0.62 -10.45
CA GLY A 68 -2.25 -1.58 -11.44
C GLY A 68 -3.14 -1.55 -12.69
N ASN A 69 -2.54 -1.42 -13.88
CA ASN A 69 -3.26 -1.31 -15.15
C ASN A 69 -2.82 -2.40 -16.16
N PHE A 70 -3.47 -2.42 -17.31
CA PHE A 70 -3.20 -3.39 -18.37
C PHE A 70 -1.93 -3.06 -19.18
N SER A 71 -1.39 -4.02 -19.93
CA SER A 71 -0.23 -3.75 -20.79
C SER A 71 -0.53 -2.66 -21.83
N ASN A 72 0.44 -1.77 -22.03
CA ASN A 72 0.36 -0.49 -22.75
C ASN A 72 -0.42 0.62 -22.02
N GLU A 73 -0.85 0.36 -20.79
CA GLU A 73 -1.37 1.35 -19.85
C GLU A 73 -0.47 1.33 -18.62
N MET A 74 0.41 2.33 -18.50
CA MET A 74 1.29 2.45 -17.34
C MET A 74 0.49 2.31 -16.04
N MET A 75 1.09 1.77 -14.98
CA MET A 75 0.50 1.90 -13.65
C MET A 75 0.22 3.39 -13.36
N ALA A 76 -0.88 3.71 -12.68
CA ALA A 76 -1.18 5.08 -12.29
C ALA A 76 -0.60 5.38 -10.91
N LEU A 77 -0.13 6.61 -10.70
CA LEU A 77 0.26 7.14 -9.40
C LEU A 77 -0.42 8.49 -9.19
N TYR A 78 -1.64 8.45 -8.67
CA TYR A 78 -2.45 9.62 -8.41
C TYR A 78 -1.98 10.30 -7.12
N HIS A 79 -1.20 11.36 -7.26
CA HIS A 79 -0.73 12.20 -6.17
C HIS A 79 -1.80 13.21 -5.73
N ASN A 80 -2.12 13.25 -4.44
CA ASN A 80 -3.14 14.11 -3.87
C ASN A 80 -2.61 15.54 -3.60
N GLU A 81 -3.04 16.51 -4.41
CA GLU A 81 -2.58 17.90 -4.32
C GLU A 81 -3.18 18.67 -3.12
N GLY A 82 -4.15 18.09 -2.40
CA GLY A 82 -4.78 18.72 -1.23
C GLY A 82 -5.85 19.77 -1.57
N THR A 83 -6.14 19.94 -2.86
CA THR A 83 -7.21 20.82 -3.37
C THR A 83 -8.48 20.05 -3.75
N GLY A 84 -8.54 18.76 -3.40
CA GLY A 84 -9.55 17.81 -3.89
C GLY A 84 -9.27 17.24 -5.29
N LEU A 85 -8.10 17.58 -5.86
CA LEU A 85 -7.61 17.08 -7.14
C LEU A 85 -6.42 16.14 -6.93
N PHE A 86 -6.30 15.19 -7.85
CA PHE A 86 -5.15 14.31 -7.99
C PHE A 86 -4.46 14.55 -9.32
N ILE A 87 -3.13 14.41 -9.33
CA ILE A 87 -2.29 14.44 -10.53
C ILE A 87 -1.71 13.03 -10.74
N ASP A 88 -1.84 12.47 -11.94
CA ASP A 88 -1.14 11.21 -12.27
C ASP A 88 0.33 11.51 -12.55
N ASP A 89 1.20 11.16 -11.59
CA ASP A 89 2.65 11.34 -11.70
C ASP A 89 3.31 10.24 -12.55
N ALA A 90 2.60 9.14 -12.83
CA ALA A 90 3.18 8.00 -13.52
C ALA A 90 3.79 8.33 -14.89
N PRO A 91 3.14 9.10 -15.80
CA PRO A 91 3.66 9.37 -17.14
C PRO A 91 5.03 10.04 -17.18
N THR A 92 5.43 10.76 -16.12
CA THR A 92 6.73 11.46 -16.04
C THR A 92 7.73 10.77 -15.11
N SER A 93 7.36 9.61 -14.54
CA SER A 93 8.16 8.88 -13.55
C SER A 93 8.81 7.62 -14.11
N ALA A 94 9.84 7.13 -13.41
CA ALA A 94 10.43 5.81 -13.70
C ALA A 94 9.43 4.66 -13.47
N LEU A 95 8.45 4.83 -12.58
CA LEU A 95 7.37 3.88 -12.34
C LEU A 95 6.55 3.66 -13.62
N GLY A 96 6.08 4.74 -14.25
CA GLY A 96 5.30 4.64 -15.48
C GLY A 96 6.10 4.03 -16.64
N GLN A 97 7.35 4.48 -16.81
CA GLN A 97 8.24 3.94 -17.85
C GLN A 97 8.49 2.44 -17.71
N ALA A 98 8.76 1.96 -16.49
CA ALA A 98 9.04 0.56 -16.22
C ALA A 98 7.81 -0.34 -16.37
N THR A 99 6.61 0.20 -16.11
CA THR A 99 5.36 -0.58 -16.09
C THR A 99 4.59 -0.56 -17.40
N LEU A 100 5.01 0.23 -18.40
CA LEU A 100 4.27 0.40 -19.66
C LEU A 100 3.93 -0.93 -20.36
N LEU A 101 4.81 -1.94 -20.31
CA LEU A 101 4.60 -3.23 -21.00
C LEU A 101 4.15 -4.35 -20.05
N SER A 102 3.96 -4.05 -18.77
CA SER A 102 3.53 -5.00 -17.75
C SER A 102 2.00 -4.98 -17.63
N LEU A 103 1.39 -6.10 -17.27
CA LEU A 103 0.00 -6.17 -16.85
C LEU A 103 0.01 -6.37 -15.32
N SER A 104 -0.24 -5.30 -14.58
CA SER A 104 -0.15 -5.29 -13.11
C SER A 104 -1.51 -5.58 -12.50
N PHE A 105 -1.67 -6.76 -11.86
CA PHE A 105 -2.90 -7.10 -11.14
C PHE A 105 -2.86 -6.60 -9.71
N ALA A 106 -1.89 -7.06 -8.93
CA ALA A 106 -1.73 -6.63 -7.55
C ALA A 106 -0.72 -5.48 -7.47
N CYS A 107 -1.01 -4.50 -6.63
CA CYS A 107 -0.07 -3.46 -6.24
C CYS A 107 -0.39 -2.94 -4.83
N PHE A 108 0.63 -2.47 -4.13
CA PHE A 108 0.48 -1.85 -2.81
C PHE A 108 1.66 -0.96 -2.45
N PHE A 109 1.41 -0.05 -1.51
CA PHE A 109 2.46 0.70 -0.83
C PHE A 109 2.93 -0.03 0.43
N PHE A 110 4.24 -0.06 0.67
CA PHE A 110 4.87 -0.59 1.89
C PHE A 110 6.31 -0.09 1.99
N ASP A 111 6.91 -0.07 3.17
CA ASP A 111 8.28 0.41 3.39
C ASP A 111 9.20 -0.81 3.50
N TYR A 112 9.75 -1.29 2.37
CA TYR A 112 10.44 -2.59 2.33
C TYR A 112 11.83 -2.52 2.95
N ASP A 113 12.47 -1.35 2.92
CA ASP A 113 13.78 -1.14 3.50
C ASP A 113 13.73 -0.42 4.86
N LEU A 114 12.54 -0.13 5.38
CA LEU A 114 12.31 0.53 6.67
C LEU A 114 12.99 1.90 6.78
N ASP A 115 13.15 2.63 5.67
CA ASP A 115 13.73 3.98 5.65
C ASP A 115 12.72 5.10 5.91
N GLY A 116 11.46 4.73 6.11
CA GLY A 116 10.38 5.63 6.49
C GLY A 116 9.67 6.26 5.30
N ARG A 117 9.90 5.77 4.07
CA ARG A 117 9.21 6.20 2.85
C ARG A 117 8.52 5.00 2.19
N PRO A 118 7.19 5.05 1.98
CA PRO A 118 6.49 3.96 1.31
C PRO A 118 6.98 3.75 -0.13
N ASP A 119 7.46 2.53 -0.41
CA ASP A 119 7.81 1.97 -1.71
C ASP A 119 6.58 1.38 -2.41
N ILE A 120 6.72 0.98 -3.67
CA ILE A 120 5.63 0.37 -4.45
C ILE A 120 6.05 -1.02 -4.93
N PHE A 121 5.21 -2.02 -4.65
CA PHE A 121 5.30 -3.35 -5.23
C PHE A 121 4.19 -3.57 -6.27
N ALA A 122 4.48 -4.34 -7.31
CA ALA A 122 3.47 -4.83 -8.25
C ALA A 122 3.71 -6.30 -8.65
N ALA A 123 2.67 -7.13 -8.65
CA ALA A 123 2.69 -8.47 -9.23
C ALA A 123 2.04 -8.47 -10.61
N ASN A 124 2.75 -9.05 -11.57
CA ASN A 124 2.43 -8.89 -12.99
C ASN A 124 2.16 -10.23 -13.67
N GLY A 125 1.44 -10.19 -14.78
CA GLY A 125 1.21 -11.34 -15.63
C GLY A 125 0.04 -11.11 -16.58
N HIS A 126 0.25 -11.35 -17.86
CA HIS A 126 -0.78 -11.14 -18.87
C HIS A 126 -1.95 -12.12 -18.72
N VAL A 127 -3.12 -11.80 -19.28
CA VAL A 127 -4.30 -12.67 -19.26
C VAL A 127 -4.33 -13.66 -20.43
N ALA A 128 -3.84 -13.24 -21.60
CA ALA A 128 -3.69 -14.07 -22.79
C ALA A 128 -2.33 -14.77 -22.82
N ASP A 129 -2.33 -16.10 -22.93
CA ASP A 129 -1.14 -16.96 -22.94
C ASP A 129 -0.41 -16.99 -24.30
N ASP A 130 -1.10 -16.54 -25.34
CA ASP A 130 -0.60 -16.37 -26.70
C ASP A 130 -0.24 -14.92 -27.04
N ILE A 131 -0.19 -14.01 -26.06
CA ILE A 131 0.00 -12.55 -26.29
C ILE A 131 1.22 -12.23 -27.16
N GLN A 132 2.28 -13.04 -27.10
CA GLN A 132 3.47 -12.89 -27.95
C GLN A 132 3.16 -12.96 -29.45
N ALA A 133 2.08 -13.64 -29.87
CA ALA A 133 1.67 -13.72 -31.27
C ALA A 133 1.12 -12.40 -31.82
N VAL A 134 0.56 -11.55 -30.94
CA VAL A 134 -0.01 -10.24 -31.29
C VAL A 134 0.92 -9.09 -30.91
N GLN A 135 1.63 -9.22 -29.78
CA GLN A 135 2.55 -8.20 -29.25
C GLN A 135 3.89 -8.83 -28.88
N ALA A 136 4.84 -8.83 -29.81
CA ALA A 136 6.13 -9.51 -29.68
C ALA A 136 7.00 -9.07 -28.47
N ARG A 137 6.72 -7.91 -27.86
CA ARG A 137 7.45 -7.38 -26.69
C ARG A 137 6.77 -7.66 -25.35
N VAL A 138 5.49 -8.03 -25.35
CA VAL A 138 4.76 -8.40 -24.13
C VAL A 138 4.92 -9.90 -23.89
N ARG A 139 4.88 -10.34 -22.64
CA ARG A 139 4.99 -11.76 -22.25
C ARG A 139 3.80 -12.18 -21.41
N TYR A 140 3.39 -13.44 -21.54
CA TYR A 140 2.37 -14.01 -20.67
C TYR A 140 2.77 -14.02 -19.19
N ALA A 141 3.81 -14.76 -18.85
CA ALA A 141 4.41 -14.68 -17.52
C ALA A 141 5.35 -13.47 -17.45
N GLN A 142 5.24 -12.68 -16.38
CA GLN A 142 5.99 -11.44 -16.18
C GLN A 142 6.60 -11.45 -14.77
N PRO A 143 7.81 -10.91 -14.58
CA PRO A 143 8.35 -10.72 -13.24
C PRO A 143 7.54 -9.65 -12.48
N PRO A 144 7.45 -9.73 -11.14
CA PRO A 144 7.01 -8.59 -10.33
C PRO A 144 7.94 -7.38 -10.48
N HIS A 145 7.46 -6.22 -10.05
CA HIS A 145 8.26 -5.00 -9.92
C HIS A 145 8.33 -4.55 -8.45
N LEU A 146 9.47 -3.99 -8.06
CA LEU A 146 9.63 -3.24 -6.82
C LEU A 146 10.28 -1.88 -7.13
N PHE A 147 9.67 -0.82 -6.60
CA PHE A 147 10.11 0.55 -6.80
C PHE A 147 10.46 1.19 -5.47
N ARG A 148 11.75 1.48 -5.27
CA ARG A 148 12.23 2.18 -4.09
C ARG A 148 11.88 3.66 -4.15
N ASN A 149 11.30 4.21 -3.09
CA ASN A 149 10.99 5.62 -2.94
C ASN A 149 12.24 6.41 -2.52
N LEU A 150 12.69 7.31 -3.40
CA LEU A 150 13.86 8.16 -3.18
C LEU A 150 13.51 9.50 -2.51
N GLY A 151 12.23 9.70 -2.15
CA GLY A 151 11.68 10.99 -1.75
C GLY A 151 11.46 11.93 -2.94
N ASN A 152 10.88 13.10 -2.68
CA ASN A 152 10.57 14.11 -3.69
C ASN A 152 9.80 13.54 -4.91
N LYS A 153 8.87 12.62 -4.64
CA LYS A 153 8.05 11.91 -5.64
C LYS A 153 8.83 11.12 -6.70
N ARG A 154 10.08 10.74 -6.39
CA ARG A 154 10.91 9.93 -7.29
C ARG A 154 10.97 8.49 -6.83
N PHE A 155 10.84 7.59 -7.80
CA PHE A 155 10.98 6.15 -7.61
C PHE A 155 12.11 5.60 -8.48
N GLU A 156 12.77 4.54 -8.00
CA GLU A 156 13.77 3.78 -8.74
C GLU A 156 13.33 2.31 -8.81
N PRO A 157 13.29 1.68 -10.01
CA PRO A 157 13.11 0.24 -10.10
C PRO A 157 14.32 -0.47 -9.50
N VAL A 158 14.09 -1.39 -8.57
CA VAL A 158 15.16 -2.13 -7.88
C VAL A 158 15.17 -3.62 -8.19
N ASP A 159 14.37 -4.07 -9.17
CA ASP A 159 14.24 -5.48 -9.59
C ASP A 159 15.59 -6.19 -9.77
N ASP A 160 16.56 -5.52 -10.39
CA ASP A 160 17.91 -6.04 -10.66
C ASP A 160 18.82 -6.10 -9.42
N LYS A 161 18.42 -5.44 -8.33
CA LYS A 161 19.14 -5.41 -7.04
C LYS A 161 18.63 -6.46 -6.05
N LEU A 162 17.54 -7.16 -6.39
CA LEU A 162 16.91 -8.16 -5.55
C LEU A 162 17.39 -9.58 -5.87
N GLY A 163 17.08 -10.51 -4.97
CA GLY A 163 17.42 -11.92 -5.14
C GLY A 163 16.83 -12.54 -6.42
N PRO A 164 17.45 -13.60 -6.97
CA PRO A 164 17.06 -14.17 -8.26
C PRO A 164 15.61 -14.66 -8.30
N ALA A 165 15.06 -15.10 -7.16
CA ALA A 165 13.67 -15.53 -7.03
C ALA A 165 12.66 -14.40 -7.34
N PHE A 166 13.03 -13.14 -7.13
CA PHE A 166 12.18 -11.99 -7.46
C PHE A 166 11.94 -11.90 -8.97
N ARG A 167 12.98 -12.17 -9.77
CA ARG A 167 12.97 -11.95 -11.22
C ARG A 167 12.39 -13.11 -12.02
N VAL A 168 12.03 -14.22 -11.37
CA VAL A 168 11.43 -15.37 -12.07
C VAL A 168 10.02 -15.01 -12.53
N PRO A 169 9.72 -14.98 -13.84
CA PRO A 169 8.41 -14.62 -14.33
C PRO A 169 7.30 -15.54 -13.82
N MET A 170 6.13 -14.98 -13.56
CA MET A 170 4.93 -15.74 -13.21
C MET A 170 3.68 -15.04 -13.74
N VAL A 171 2.52 -15.68 -13.61
CA VAL A 171 1.23 -15.08 -13.93
C VAL A 171 0.62 -14.55 -12.64
N GLY A 172 1.26 -13.53 -12.07
CA GLY A 172 0.89 -12.94 -10.78
C GLY A 172 -0.52 -12.35 -10.80
N ARG A 173 -1.27 -12.56 -9.72
CA ARG A 173 -2.62 -12.03 -9.54
C ARG A 173 -2.74 -11.31 -8.21
N GLY A 174 -2.90 -12.06 -7.13
CA GLY A 174 -2.95 -11.51 -5.78
C GLY A 174 -1.57 -11.34 -5.18
N ALA A 175 -1.39 -10.31 -4.34
CA ALA A 175 -0.21 -10.18 -3.51
C ALA A 175 -0.53 -9.42 -2.23
N ALA A 176 0.16 -9.79 -1.16
CA ALA A 176 0.03 -9.23 0.17
C ALA A 176 1.40 -9.19 0.85
N TYR A 177 1.59 -8.25 1.78
CA TYR A 177 2.77 -8.22 2.64
C TYR A 177 2.43 -8.56 4.08
N ALA A 178 3.41 -9.12 4.79
CA ALA A 178 3.39 -9.29 6.24
C ALA A 178 4.82 -9.49 6.77
N ASP A 179 5.09 -9.12 8.01
CA ASP A 179 6.25 -9.59 8.79
C ASP A 179 5.98 -11.05 9.22
N TYR A 180 6.21 -12.00 8.32
CA TYR A 180 5.69 -13.37 8.49
C TYR A 180 6.50 -14.17 9.51
N ASP A 181 7.79 -13.88 9.63
CA ASP A 181 8.70 -14.57 10.54
C ASP A 181 8.91 -13.82 11.87
N GLY A 182 8.39 -12.59 11.99
CA GLY A 182 8.43 -11.81 13.21
C GLY A 182 9.77 -11.13 13.45
N ASP A 183 10.57 -10.87 12.42
CA ASP A 183 11.86 -10.19 12.53
C ASP A 183 11.77 -8.66 12.36
N GLY A 184 10.69 -8.15 11.76
CA GLY A 184 10.29 -6.74 11.77
C GLY A 184 10.31 -6.07 10.42
N ASP A 185 10.97 -6.67 9.44
CA ASP A 185 10.80 -6.25 8.06
C ASP A 185 9.58 -6.95 7.41
N LEU A 186 9.19 -6.44 6.25
CA LEU A 186 7.98 -6.89 5.56
C LEU A 186 8.36 -7.81 4.42
N ASP A 187 7.79 -9.01 4.46
CA ASP A 187 7.86 -10.01 3.40
C ASP A 187 6.67 -9.91 2.46
N VAL A 188 6.79 -10.52 1.27
CA VAL A 188 5.73 -10.48 0.26
C VAL A 188 5.33 -11.89 -0.16
N VAL A 189 4.03 -12.18 -0.17
CA VAL A 189 3.48 -13.37 -0.82
C VAL A 189 2.76 -12.99 -2.11
N ILE A 190 3.00 -13.77 -3.16
CA ILE A 190 2.36 -13.62 -4.47
C ILE A 190 1.58 -14.88 -4.81
N ALA A 191 0.29 -14.74 -5.09
CA ALA A 191 -0.53 -15.78 -5.70
C ALA A 191 -0.48 -15.64 -7.23
N ALA A 192 -0.39 -16.77 -7.93
CA ALA A 192 -0.34 -16.78 -9.39
C ALA A 192 -1.25 -17.84 -9.99
N ASN A 193 -1.67 -17.60 -11.22
CA ASN A 193 -2.40 -18.59 -12.00
C ASN A 193 -1.44 -19.69 -12.48
N ASN A 194 -1.92 -20.93 -12.49
CA ASN A 194 -1.21 -22.10 -13.03
C ASN A 194 0.21 -22.29 -12.48
N SER A 195 0.49 -21.79 -11.28
CA SER A 195 1.79 -21.93 -10.60
C SER A 195 1.62 -21.83 -9.08
N PRO A 196 2.54 -22.39 -8.29
CA PRO A 196 2.51 -22.24 -6.84
C PRO A 196 2.59 -20.77 -6.42
N ALA A 197 2.01 -20.45 -5.27
CA ALA A 197 2.26 -19.17 -4.61
C ALA A 197 3.76 -19.05 -4.28
N ARG A 198 4.27 -17.81 -4.30
CA ARG A 198 5.67 -17.50 -3.99
C ARG A 198 5.72 -16.61 -2.77
N LEU A 199 6.39 -17.08 -1.72
CA LEU A 199 6.80 -16.26 -0.58
C LEU A 199 8.20 -15.70 -0.87
N LEU A 200 8.32 -14.39 -0.79
CA LEU A 200 9.56 -13.63 -0.94
C LEU A 200 9.91 -13.10 0.45
N ARG A 201 10.90 -13.75 1.08
CA ARG A 201 11.43 -13.30 2.36
C ARG A 201 12.32 -12.08 2.15
N ASN A 202 12.13 -11.05 2.96
CA ASN A 202 13.01 -9.91 3.05
C ASN A 202 14.04 -10.20 4.15
N ASP A 203 15.32 -10.06 3.85
CA ASP A 203 16.42 -10.21 4.82
C ASP A 203 17.28 -8.92 4.85
N GLY A 204 16.72 -7.82 4.37
CA GLY A 204 17.42 -6.56 4.14
C GLY A 204 16.81 -5.37 4.86
N GLY A 205 15.50 -5.40 5.16
CA GLY A 205 14.79 -4.26 5.74
C GLY A 205 15.21 -4.02 7.19
N ASN A 206 15.38 -5.08 7.97
CA ASN A 206 15.77 -5.04 9.39
C ASN A 206 17.20 -4.49 9.66
N ARG A 207 17.92 -4.05 8.62
CA ARG A 207 19.13 -3.21 8.76
C ARG A 207 18.81 -1.79 9.23
N ASN A 208 17.55 -1.40 9.11
CA ASN A 208 16.98 -0.17 9.63
C ASN A 208 16.00 -0.48 10.76
N HIS A 209 15.57 0.58 11.45
CA HIS A 209 14.72 0.48 12.63
C HIS A 209 13.24 0.63 12.29
N PHE A 210 12.38 -0.03 13.06
CA PHE A 210 10.93 -0.04 12.82
C PHE A 210 10.09 0.31 14.05
N LEU A 211 8.79 0.51 13.85
CA LEU A 211 7.76 0.34 14.87
C LEU A 211 6.55 -0.33 14.22
N ARG A 212 6.02 -1.39 14.84
CA ARG A 212 4.76 -2.00 14.40
C ARG A 212 3.65 -1.73 15.40
N VAL A 213 2.51 -1.24 14.91
CA VAL A 213 1.36 -0.89 15.74
C VAL A 213 0.14 -1.69 15.31
N ARG A 214 -0.34 -2.56 16.19
CA ARG A 214 -1.62 -3.25 16.02
C ARG A 214 -2.74 -2.49 16.73
N THR A 215 -3.86 -2.29 16.05
CA THR A 215 -5.08 -1.71 16.65
C THR A 215 -6.05 -2.78 17.13
N VAL A 216 -6.73 -2.51 18.25
CA VAL A 216 -7.83 -3.32 18.78
C VAL A 216 -9.02 -2.42 19.10
N GLY A 217 -10.03 -2.43 18.24
CA GLY A 217 -11.23 -1.59 18.39
C GLY A 217 -12.22 -2.13 19.43
N VAL A 218 -12.90 -1.20 20.10
CA VAL A 218 -13.91 -1.46 21.14
C VAL A 218 -15.26 -0.85 20.76
N ALA A 219 -15.27 0.46 20.54
CA ALA A 219 -16.44 1.21 20.06
C ALA A 219 -16.44 1.27 18.52
N SER A 220 -15.26 1.42 17.92
CA SER A 220 -15.00 1.23 16.50
C SER A 220 -15.01 -0.28 16.14
N ASN A 221 -14.93 -0.60 14.84
CA ASN A 221 -14.81 -1.99 14.40
C ASN A 221 -13.59 -2.68 15.05
N ARG A 222 -13.68 -4.00 15.29
CA ARG A 222 -12.73 -4.75 16.15
C ARG A 222 -11.28 -4.69 15.70
N ASP A 223 -11.06 -4.54 14.40
CA ASP A 223 -9.74 -4.47 13.80
C ASP A 223 -9.18 -3.04 13.76
N GLY A 224 -10.02 -2.03 14.03
CA GLY A 224 -9.63 -0.63 13.95
C GLY A 224 -9.52 -0.10 12.51
N ILE A 225 -10.17 -0.74 11.53
CA ILE A 225 -10.18 -0.27 10.13
C ILE A 225 -10.65 1.19 10.07
N GLY A 226 -9.88 2.04 9.40
CA GLY A 226 -10.09 3.49 9.35
C GLY A 226 -9.38 4.28 10.45
N ALA A 227 -8.75 3.63 11.44
CA ALA A 227 -7.96 4.33 12.44
C ALA A 227 -6.69 4.93 11.82
N LYS A 228 -6.43 6.21 12.09
CA LYS A 228 -5.22 6.92 11.69
C LYS A 228 -4.19 6.83 12.82
N VAL A 229 -3.10 6.12 12.57
CA VAL A 229 -1.97 5.98 13.49
C VAL A 229 -0.91 6.98 13.09
N THR A 230 -0.56 7.89 13.99
CA THR A 230 0.52 8.88 13.79
C THR A 230 1.64 8.59 14.77
N VAL A 231 2.87 8.51 14.28
CA VAL A 231 4.06 8.31 15.10
C VAL A 231 4.95 9.55 15.01
N THR A 232 5.37 10.05 16.16
CA THR A 232 6.29 11.19 16.27
C THR A 232 7.59 10.72 16.92
N ALA A 233 8.71 10.90 16.23
CA ALA A 233 10.04 10.64 16.76
C ALA A 233 10.54 11.81 17.63
N ALA A 234 11.60 11.58 18.40
CA ALA A 234 12.19 12.57 19.30
C ALA A 234 12.73 13.83 18.58
N ASP A 235 13.14 13.69 17.31
CA ASP A 235 13.58 14.79 16.45
C ASP A 235 12.41 15.63 15.86
N GLY A 236 11.16 15.25 16.19
CA GLY A 236 9.95 15.90 15.69
C GLY A 236 9.44 15.34 14.35
N THR A 237 10.14 14.38 13.73
CA THR A 237 9.67 13.71 12.52
C THR A 237 8.34 13.02 12.77
N ARG A 238 7.35 13.28 11.91
CA ARG A 238 6.00 12.70 12.00
C ARG A 238 5.73 11.82 10.79
N ARG A 239 5.21 10.63 11.04
CA ARG A 239 4.70 9.71 10.02
C ARG A 239 3.30 9.26 10.39
N TRP A 240 2.46 8.95 9.42
CA TRP A 240 1.15 8.38 9.69
C TRP A 240 0.77 7.31 8.69
N SER A 241 -0.10 6.41 9.12
CA SER A 241 -0.72 5.39 8.28
C SER A 241 -2.15 5.15 8.74
N THR A 242 -3.00 4.67 7.84
CA THR A 242 -4.36 4.24 8.18
C THR A 242 -4.42 2.72 8.21
N VAL A 243 -5.03 2.18 9.26
CA VAL A 243 -5.36 0.75 9.32
C VAL A 243 -6.42 0.48 8.25
N LYS A 244 -6.03 -0.24 7.20
CA LYS A 244 -6.86 -0.47 6.02
C LYS A 244 -7.00 -1.95 5.72
N SER A 245 -8.10 -2.30 5.07
CA SER A 245 -8.36 -3.63 4.50
C SER A 245 -8.74 -3.46 3.03
N GLY A 246 -8.53 -4.49 2.21
CA GLY A 246 -8.91 -4.46 0.80
C GLY A 246 -7.96 -3.66 -0.08
N SER A 247 -6.65 -3.77 0.16
CA SER A 247 -5.61 -3.34 -0.79
C SER A 247 -5.35 -4.42 -1.83
N SER A 248 -4.71 -4.04 -2.95
CA SER A 248 -4.26 -4.97 -3.99
C SER A 248 -5.44 -5.70 -4.67
N TYR A 249 -5.16 -6.78 -5.42
CA TYR A 249 -6.18 -7.56 -6.15
C TYR A 249 -6.52 -8.85 -5.41
N CYS A 250 -7.78 -9.03 -5.03
CA CYS A 250 -8.30 -10.21 -4.30
C CYS A 250 -7.41 -10.66 -3.12
N SER A 251 -6.79 -9.71 -2.45
CA SER A 251 -5.77 -9.94 -1.41
C SER A 251 -5.97 -8.98 -0.25
N GLN A 252 -5.23 -9.22 0.84
CA GLN A 252 -5.17 -8.33 1.99
C GLN A 252 -3.82 -8.51 2.66
N SER A 253 -3.05 -7.42 2.75
CA SER A 253 -1.87 -7.36 3.64
C SER A 253 -2.29 -7.43 5.09
N GLU A 254 -1.37 -7.78 5.97
CA GLU A 254 -1.65 -7.78 7.40
C GLU A 254 -2.13 -6.41 7.92
N LEU A 255 -2.83 -6.44 9.05
CA LEU A 255 -3.45 -5.24 9.64
C LEU A 255 -2.52 -4.36 10.49
N PRO A 256 -1.49 -4.88 11.19
CA PRO A 256 -0.55 -4.01 11.88
C PRO A 256 0.12 -3.04 10.90
N VAL A 257 0.17 -1.77 11.27
CA VAL A 257 0.88 -0.76 10.47
C VAL A 257 2.35 -0.72 10.89
N THR A 258 3.23 -0.72 9.90
CA THR A 258 4.69 -0.66 10.09
C THR A 258 5.20 0.73 9.71
N PHE A 259 6.11 1.27 10.53
CA PHE A 259 6.80 2.53 10.29
C PHE A 259 8.31 2.30 10.29
N GLY A 260 8.99 2.63 9.19
CA GLY A 260 10.44 2.67 9.14
C GLY A 260 11.03 3.98 9.71
N PHE A 261 12.24 3.88 10.27
CA PHE A 261 12.99 5.00 10.85
C PHE A 261 14.41 5.10 10.31
N GLY A 262 14.79 4.29 9.32
CA GLY A 262 16.16 4.26 8.81
C GLY A 262 17.14 3.92 9.93
N SER A 263 18.22 4.69 10.03
CA SER A 263 19.21 4.57 11.12
C SER A 263 18.78 5.26 12.44
N THR A 264 17.62 5.90 12.48
CA THR A 264 17.18 6.64 13.68
C THR A 264 16.61 5.67 14.71
N THR A 265 17.10 5.78 15.95
CA THR A 265 16.62 5.02 17.11
C THR A 265 16.07 5.93 18.20
N GLY A 266 15.23 5.37 19.08
CA GLY A 266 14.89 5.99 20.36
C GLY A 266 13.40 6.03 20.64
N ARG A 267 12.99 7.01 21.44
CA ARG A 267 11.61 7.16 21.93
C ARG A 267 10.69 7.67 20.83
N LEU A 268 9.50 7.07 20.78
CA LEU A 268 8.43 7.38 19.85
C LEU A 268 7.16 7.69 20.63
N LYS A 269 6.37 8.66 20.16
CA LYS A 269 5.01 8.93 20.63
C LYS A 269 4.01 8.49 19.57
N VAL A 270 3.08 7.61 19.94
CA VAL A 270 2.06 7.07 19.04
C VAL A 270 0.71 7.65 19.40
N GLU A 271 0.04 8.29 18.44
CA GLU A 271 -1.35 8.73 18.51
C GLU A 271 -2.20 7.82 17.62
N VAL A 272 -3.28 7.25 18.16
CA VAL A 272 -4.27 6.50 17.38
C VAL A 272 -5.58 7.27 17.42
N ARG A 273 -5.99 7.83 16.28
CA ARG A 273 -7.31 8.43 16.09
C ARG A 273 -8.26 7.39 15.51
N TRP A 274 -9.26 7.04 16.29
CA TRP A 274 -10.21 5.98 15.95
C TRP A 274 -11.39 6.52 15.11
N PRO A 275 -12.04 5.65 14.30
CA PRO A 275 -13.28 6.01 13.60
C PRO A 275 -14.40 6.52 14.52
N SER A 276 -14.42 6.12 15.79
CA SER A 276 -15.36 6.64 16.79
C SER A 276 -15.11 8.11 17.18
N GLY A 277 -14.02 8.72 16.71
CA GLY A 277 -13.55 10.04 17.11
C GLY A 277 -12.70 10.05 18.38
N ARG A 278 -12.56 8.90 19.07
CA ARG A 278 -11.64 8.77 20.22
C ARG A 278 -10.19 8.90 19.76
N VAL A 279 -9.33 9.31 20.70
CA VAL A 279 -7.88 9.38 20.51
C VAL A 279 -7.20 8.70 21.69
N ASP A 280 -6.34 7.73 21.40
CA ASP A 280 -5.40 7.16 22.37
C ASP A 280 -3.99 7.65 22.08
N THR A 281 -3.18 7.84 23.12
CA THR A 281 -1.78 8.23 23.00
C THR A 281 -0.93 7.33 23.90
N VAL A 282 0.14 6.76 23.34
CA VAL A 282 1.04 5.85 24.06
C VAL A 282 2.50 6.14 23.71
N ASP A 283 3.40 5.81 24.64
CA ASP A 283 4.84 5.81 24.39
C ASP A 283 5.30 4.45 23.85
N ALA A 284 6.27 4.51 22.94
CA ALA A 284 6.93 3.36 22.33
C ALA A 284 8.41 3.67 22.07
N GLN A 285 9.14 2.69 21.54
CA GLN A 285 10.49 2.85 21.05
C GLN A 285 10.64 2.22 19.67
N THR A 286 11.70 2.57 18.97
CA THR A 286 12.11 1.82 17.79
C THR A 286 12.37 0.36 18.13
N ASP A 287 12.14 -0.51 17.16
CA ASP A 287 12.24 -1.97 17.21
C ASP A 287 11.22 -2.63 18.16
N GLU A 288 10.12 -1.92 18.46
CA GLU A 288 8.99 -2.47 19.22
C GLU A 288 7.84 -2.94 18.31
N ARG A 289 7.10 -3.93 18.82
CA ARG A 289 5.74 -4.26 18.40
C ARG A 289 4.81 -3.93 19.54
N ILE A 290 3.77 -3.13 19.27
CA ILE A 290 2.81 -2.72 20.29
C ILE A 290 1.38 -2.98 19.83
N ALA A 291 0.49 -3.20 20.79
CA ALA A 291 -0.95 -3.18 20.57
C ALA A 291 -1.57 -1.99 21.30
N VAL A 292 -2.44 -1.25 20.61
CA VAL A 292 -3.22 -0.14 21.18
C VAL A 292 -4.69 -0.52 21.13
N ARG A 293 -5.34 -0.52 22.29
CA ARG A 293 -6.77 -0.81 22.43
C ARG A 293 -7.55 0.47 22.67
N GLU A 294 -8.63 0.64 21.91
CA GLU A 294 -9.44 1.85 21.92
C GLU A 294 -9.96 2.19 23.33
N GLY A 295 -9.61 3.40 23.80
CA GLY A 295 -9.95 3.94 25.11
C GLY A 295 -9.18 3.33 26.29
N GLN A 296 -8.19 2.47 26.03
CA GLN A 296 -7.37 1.80 27.05
C GLN A 296 -5.87 2.01 26.85
N GLY A 297 -5.43 2.64 25.76
CA GLY A 297 -4.02 2.81 25.44
C GLY A 297 -3.30 1.49 25.13
N ARG A 298 -2.05 1.38 25.56
CA ARG A 298 -1.15 0.25 25.25
C ARG A 298 -1.60 -0.99 26.02
N VAL A 299 -1.74 -2.11 25.33
CA VAL A 299 -2.07 -3.41 25.90
C VAL A 299 -1.03 -4.45 25.51
N ALA A 300 -0.97 -5.56 26.25
CA ALA A 300 -0.21 -6.72 25.80
C ALA A 300 -0.74 -7.16 24.44
N GLU A 301 0.18 -7.52 23.53
CA GLU A 301 -0.21 -8.08 22.25
C GLU A 301 -1.01 -9.36 22.54
N PRO A 302 -2.22 -9.52 21.98
CA PRO A 302 -2.93 -10.79 22.09
C PRO A 302 -1.99 -11.87 21.56
N ALA A 303 -1.70 -12.90 22.36
CA ALA A 303 -0.99 -14.07 21.87
C ALA A 303 -1.60 -14.49 20.53
N SER A 304 -0.78 -14.81 19.54
CA SER A 304 -1.22 -15.33 18.24
C SER A 304 -2.06 -16.58 18.47
N GLY A 305 -3.36 -16.36 18.65
CA GLY A 305 -4.26 -17.37 19.16
C GLY A 305 -4.48 -18.44 18.12
N THR A 306 -4.14 -19.67 18.48
CA THR A 306 -4.95 -20.85 18.18
C THR A 306 -6.43 -20.46 18.23
N ARG A 307 -7.03 -20.20 17.06
CA ARG A 307 -8.48 -20.16 16.94
C ARG A 307 -8.95 -21.58 17.21
N SER A 308 -9.57 -21.82 18.37
CA SER A 308 -10.42 -22.98 18.56
C SER A 308 -11.49 -22.93 17.46
N ARG A 309 -11.61 -24.05 16.75
CA ARG A 309 -12.53 -24.29 15.63
C ARG A 309 -13.97 -23.90 15.94
#